data_AF-A0A945L0K1-F1
#
_entry.id   AF-A0A945L0K1-F1
#
_cell.length_a   1.000
_cell.length_b   1.000
_cell.length_c   1.000
_cell.angle_alpha   90.00
_cell.angle_beta   90.00
_cell.angle_gamma   90.00
#
_symmetry.space_group_name_H-M   'P 1'
#
loop_
_entity.id
_entity.type
_entity.pdbx_description
1 polymer ?
#
loop_
_entity_poly.entity_id
_entity_poly.type
_entity_poly.pdbx_seq_one_letter_code
_entity_poly.pdbx_strand_id
1 'polypeptide(L)'
;MKTKLLAIAIASVFTLGAQADFLGADHNWNNGSSAVKSAKKAGKPVGITKGVLTIAGISRNADNGNMVDPAFAKTSRPCPPFCIQPTAPFAPAAVETVTELDVINVAQLISFGDADNMIIDARTKGWAKKGMIPHAVNVPFTKLNSKALAKDPMAVVELMVEKFGVKDLDGVLD
;
A
#
# COMPACT_ATOMS: atom_id res chain seq x y z
N MET A 1 54.87 -41.00 32.72
CA MET A 1 54.45 -41.81 31.57
C MET A 1 53.62 -40.96 30.61
N LYS A 2 54.20 -40.68 29.44
CA LYS A 2 53.62 -40.39 28.12
C LYS A 2 52.35 -39.50 28.03
N THR A 3 52.62 -38.23 27.73
CA THR A 3 51.85 -37.31 26.88
C THR A 3 51.28 -37.97 25.62
N LYS A 4 50.04 -37.61 25.25
CA LYS A 4 49.57 -37.62 23.85
C LYS A 4 48.68 -36.40 23.59
N LEU A 5 49.26 -35.39 22.95
CA LEU A 5 48.54 -34.41 22.14
C LEU A 5 47.92 -35.14 20.94
N LEU A 6 46.67 -34.86 20.63
CA LEU A 6 46.08 -35.16 19.34
C LEU A 6 45.77 -33.83 18.64
N ALA A 7 46.67 -33.43 17.75
CA ALA A 7 46.44 -32.33 16.82
C ALA A 7 45.65 -32.88 15.62
N ILE A 8 44.42 -32.39 15.43
CA ILE A 8 43.66 -32.61 14.20
C ILE A 8 43.86 -31.37 13.34
N ALA A 9 44.77 -31.48 12.38
CA ALA A 9 44.95 -30.49 11.31
C ALA A 9 43.89 -30.76 10.24
N ILE A 10 42.80 -29.98 10.23
CA ILE A 10 41.92 -29.86 9.06
C ILE A 10 42.48 -28.73 8.22
N ALA A 11 43.34 -29.08 7.27
CA ALA A 11 43.76 -28.18 6.21
C ALA A 11 42.60 -28.00 5.22
N SER A 12 41.64 -27.13 5.56
CA SER A 12 40.72 -26.58 4.56
C SER A 12 41.47 -25.51 3.79
N VAL A 13 42.08 -25.91 2.68
CA VAL A 13 42.66 -25.01 1.68
C VAL A 13 41.51 -24.26 1.02
N PHE A 14 41.15 -23.10 1.58
CA PHE A 14 40.40 -22.10 0.84
C PHE A 14 41.40 -21.40 -0.08
N THR A 15 41.51 -21.87 -1.33
CA THR A 15 42.04 -21.05 -2.41
C THR A 15 41.03 -19.94 -2.69
N LEU A 16 41.14 -18.81 -2.00
CA LEU A 16 40.58 -17.54 -2.46
C LEU A 16 41.41 -17.07 -3.66
N GLY A 17 41.15 -17.66 -4.82
CA GLY A 17 41.46 -17.04 -6.09
C GLY A 17 40.47 -15.90 -6.33
N ALA A 18 40.69 -14.76 -5.70
CA ALA A 18 40.04 -13.52 -6.13
C ALA A 18 40.84 -13.02 -7.35
N GLN A 19 40.43 -13.42 -8.55
CA GLN A 19 40.75 -12.63 -9.73
C GLN A 19 39.95 -11.34 -9.60
N ALA A 20 40.63 -10.26 -9.21
CA ALA A 20 40.10 -8.93 -9.38
C ALA A 20 40.14 -8.62 -10.88
N ASP A 21 39.04 -8.89 -11.58
CA ASP A 21 38.86 -8.38 -12.93
C ASP A 21 38.86 -6.85 -12.86
N PHE A 22 39.85 -6.24 -13.50
CA PHE A 22 39.95 -4.80 -13.66
C PHE A 22 38.78 -4.34 -14.55
N LEU A 23 37.74 -3.75 -13.96
CA LEU A 23 36.62 -3.20 -14.71
C LEU A 23 37.07 -1.88 -15.34
N GLY A 24 37.21 -1.86 -16.67
CA GLY A 24 37.49 -0.65 -17.43
C GLY A 24 36.39 0.40 -17.29
N ALA A 25 36.68 1.64 -17.68
CA ALA A 25 35.79 2.81 -17.56
C ALA A 25 34.45 2.68 -18.32
N ASP A 26 34.27 1.61 -19.09
CA ASP A 26 33.10 1.34 -19.93
C ASP A 26 32.08 0.41 -19.23
N HIS A 27 32.31 0.08 -17.95
CA HIS A 27 31.48 -0.88 -17.23
C HIS A 27 30.10 -0.30 -16.87
N ASN A 28 29.10 -0.64 -17.67
CA ASN A 28 27.70 -0.31 -17.44
C ASN A 28 27.10 -1.20 -16.34
N TRP A 29 26.77 -0.60 -15.18
CA TRP A 29 26.21 -1.27 -13.99
C TRP A 29 24.81 -1.89 -14.21
N ASN A 30 24.21 -1.74 -15.40
CA ASN A 30 22.83 -2.12 -15.68
C ASN A 30 22.65 -3.47 -16.42
N ASN A 31 23.71 -4.27 -16.59
CA ASN A 31 23.55 -5.63 -17.13
C ASN A 31 24.41 -6.61 -16.33
N GLY A 32 23.80 -7.21 -15.31
CA GLY A 32 24.44 -8.24 -14.51
C GLY A 32 24.83 -9.43 -15.38
N SER A 33 26.09 -9.83 -15.31
CA SER A 33 26.65 -11.03 -15.92
C SER A 33 25.71 -12.22 -15.71
N SER A 34 25.37 -12.92 -16.80
CA SER A 34 24.55 -14.13 -16.83
C SER A 34 25.11 -15.20 -15.91
N ALA A 35 24.73 -15.17 -14.63
CA ALA A 35 25.08 -16.16 -13.65
C ALA A 35 24.16 -17.39 -13.79
N VAL A 36 24.78 -18.56 -13.71
CA VAL A 36 24.20 -19.89 -13.67
C VAL A 36 22.90 -19.90 -12.84
N LYS A 37 21.81 -20.45 -13.41
CA LYS A 37 20.51 -20.62 -12.74
C LYS A 37 20.68 -21.52 -11.50
N SER A 38 20.99 -20.88 -10.37
CA SER A 38 20.94 -21.50 -9.05
C SER A 38 19.49 -21.90 -8.76
N ALA A 39 19.30 -23.10 -8.19
CA ALA A 39 18.00 -23.59 -7.78
C ALA A 39 17.26 -22.52 -6.95
N LYS A 40 16.00 -22.22 -7.33
CA LYS A 40 15.20 -21.13 -6.79
C LYS A 40 14.93 -21.38 -5.32
N LYS A 41 15.79 -20.85 -4.43
CA LYS A 41 15.52 -20.77 -2.99
C LYS A 41 14.16 -20.11 -2.82
N ALA A 42 13.24 -20.75 -2.08
CA ALA A 42 11.96 -20.15 -1.75
C ALA A 42 12.22 -18.74 -1.21
N GLY A 43 11.57 -17.75 -1.82
CA GLY A 43 11.79 -16.35 -1.50
C GLY A 43 11.42 -16.06 -0.04
N LYS A 44 12.01 -15.00 0.52
CA LYS A 44 11.66 -14.57 1.89
C LYS A 44 10.18 -14.16 1.92
N PRO A 45 9.43 -14.44 3.01
CA PRO A 45 8.03 -14.06 3.11
C PRO A 45 7.86 -12.55 2.96
N VAL A 46 6.87 -12.15 2.17
CA VAL A 46 6.55 -10.75 1.87
C VAL A 46 5.34 -10.34 2.72
N GLY A 47 5.61 -9.82 3.92
CA GLY A 47 4.58 -9.33 4.83
C GLY A 47 4.36 -7.82 4.73
N ILE A 48 3.22 -7.35 5.26
CA ILE A 48 2.96 -5.92 5.51
C ILE A 48 3.99 -5.41 6.51
N THR A 49 4.19 -6.16 7.59
CA THR A 49 5.29 -6.00 8.54
C THR A 49 5.91 -7.38 8.83
N LYS A 50 6.99 -7.41 9.62
CA LYS A 50 7.62 -8.67 10.00
C LYS A 50 6.63 -9.55 10.77
N GLY A 51 6.29 -10.71 10.20
CA GLY A 51 5.38 -11.68 10.81
C GLY A 51 3.89 -11.44 10.51
N VAL A 52 3.53 -10.32 9.88
CA VAL A 52 2.14 -10.01 9.51
C VAL A 52 1.98 -10.05 8.00
N LEU A 53 1.32 -11.10 7.49
CA LEU A 53 1.14 -11.33 6.04
C LEU A 53 -0.15 -10.72 5.50
N THR A 54 -1.19 -10.64 6.31
CA THR A 54 -2.53 -10.19 5.90
C THR A 54 -3.21 -9.46 7.06
N ILE A 55 -3.89 -8.35 6.76
CA ILE A 55 -4.73 -7.59 7.69
C ILE A 55 -6.02 -7.26 6.95
N ALA A 56 -7.20 -7.62 7.47
CA ALA A 56 -8.49 -7.28 6.85
C ALA A 56 -8.60 -7.60 5.35
N GLY A 57 -8.08 -8.76 4.93
CA GLY A 57 -8.02 -9.16 3.51
C GLY A 57 -7.02 -8.38 2.64
N ILE A 58 -6.29 -7.42 3.22
CA ILE A 58 -5.18 -6.70 2.59
C ILE A 58 -3.91 -7.54 2.75
N SER A 59 -3.23 -7.83 1.64
CA SER A 59 -1.96 -8.55 1.64
C SER A 59 -1.06 -8.06 0.51
N ARG A 60 0.24 -8.27 0.65
CA ARG A 60 1.19 -8.05 -0.45
C ARG A 60 1.21 -9.25 -1.40
N ASN A 61 1.61 -9.01 -2.64
CA ASN A 61 1.96 -10.12 -3.53
C ASN A 61 3.19 -10.86 -2.96
N ALA A 62 3.07 -12.17 -2.79
CA ALA A 62 4.11 -13.02 -2.20
C ALA A 62 5.28 -13.29 -3.14
N ASP A 63 5.16 -12.98 -4.43
CA ASP A 63 6.27 -13.10 -5.38
C ASP A 63 7.30 -11.97 -5.17
N ASN A 64 8.51 -12.35 -4.74
CA ASN A 64 9.63 -11.42 -4.56
C ASN A 64 10.10 -10.75 -5.86
N GLY A 65 9.66 -11.24 -7.04
CA GLY A 65 9.90 -10.62 -8.34
C GLY A 65 8.77 -9.70 -8.83
N ASN A 66 7.67 -9.56 -8.07
CA ASN A 66 6.51 -8.78 -8.52
C ASN A 66 6.82 -7.28 -8.61
N MET A 67 6.39 -6.64 -9.70
CA MET A 67 6.53 -5.21 -9.92
C MET A 67 5.21 -4.47 -9.64
N VAL A 68 5.29 -3.14 -9.50
CA VAL A 68 4.09 -2.29 -9.43
C VAL A 68 3.35 -2.34 -10.76
N ASP A 69 2.03 -2.18 -10.74
CA ASP A 69 1.27 -2.09 -11.97
C ASP A 69 1.78 -0.90 -12.82
N PRO A 70 2.06 -1.09 -14.13
CA PRO A 70 2.60 -0.05 -15.00
C PRO A 70 1.81 1.26 -15.02
N ALA A 71 0.50 1.24 -14.70
CA ALA A 71 -0.31 2.45 -14.56
C ALA A 71 0.21 3.40 -13.47
N PHE A 72 0.91 2.88 -12.46
CA PHE A 72 1.51 3.65 -11.38
C PHE A 72 2.98 4.01 -11.64
N ALA A 73 3.60 3.52 -12.71
CA ALA A 73 5.03 3.71 -12.97
C ALA A 73 5.41 5.16 -13.37
N LYS A 74 4.47 5.95 -13.91
CA LYS A 74 4.73 7.34 -14.31
C LYS A 74 4.89 8.25 -13.09
N THR A 75 6.08 8.79 -12.86
CA THR A 75 6.36 9.70 -11.74
C THR A 75 6.31 11.19 -12.11
N SER A 76 6.50 11.54 -13.38
CA SER A 76 6.56 12.92 -13.89
C SER A 76 5.18 13.49 -14.25
N ARG A 77 4.20 13.41 -13.35
CA ARG A 77 2.87 13.99 -13.59
C ARG A 77 2.93 15.52 -13.38
N PRO A 78 2.54 16.34 -14.37
CA PRO A 78 2.60 17.80 -14.23
C PRO A 78 1.61 18.29 -13.16
N CYS A 79 2.05 19.31 -12.43
CA CYS A 79 1.23 20.09 -11.52
C CYS A 79 0.75 21.35 -12.27
N PRO A 80 -0.56 21.70 -12.24
CA PRO A 80 -1.72 20.94 -11.75
C PRO A 80 -2.15 19.78 -12.70
N PRO A 81 -2.93 18.78 -12.23
CA PRO A 81 -3.59 18.67 -10.92
C PRO A 81 -2.83 17.87 -9.85
N PHE A 82 -1.65 17.32 -10.16
CA PHE A 82 -0.94 16.37 -9.28
C PHE A 82 0.06 17.04 -8.31
N CYS A 83 -0.24 18.26 -7.88
CA CYS A 83 0.62 19.00 -6.96
C CYS A 83 0.63 18.33 -5.58
N ILE A 84 1.80 18.27 -4.93
CA ILE A 84 1.90 17.87 -3.51
C ILE A 84 1.06 18.83 -2.67
N GLN A 85 0.25 18.29 -1.76
CA GLN A 85 -0.62 19.07 -0.89
C GLN A 85 0.04 19.29 0.49
N PRO A 86 -0.26 20.40 1.19
CA PRO A 86 0.11 20.57 2.59
C PRO A 86 -0.46 19.47 3.50
N THR A 87 0.17 19.22 4.65
CA THR A 87 -0.27 18.20 5.63
C THR A 87 -1.66 18.47 6.22
N ALA A 88 -2.03 19.74 6.37
CA ALA A 88 -3.34 20.18 6.85
C ALA A 88 -3.98 21.14 5.84
N PRO A 89 -4.36 20.65 4.64
CA PRO A 89 -4.78 21.51 3.54
C PRO A 89 -6.17 22.12 3.75
N PHE A 90 -6.92 21.64 4.75
CA PHE A 90 -8.29 22.05 5.02
C PHE A 90 -8.45 22.98 6.22
N ALA A 91 -7.38 23.35 6.93
CA ALA A 91 -7.48 24.26 8.06
C ALA A 91 -8.11 25.60 7.64
N PRO A 92 -9.06 26.17 8.42
CA PRO A 92 -9.50 25.78 9.76
C PRO A 92 -10.72 24.83 9.79
N ALA A 93 -11.14 24.28 8.65
CA ALA A 93 -12.23 23.31 8.64
C ALA A 93 -11.86 22.08 9.50
N ALA A 94 -12.86 21.52 10.18
CA ALA A 94 -12.72 20.33 11.02
C ALA A 94 -12.59 19.05 10.17
N VAL A 95 -11.62 19.03 9.26
CA VAL A 95 -11.30 17.88 8.41
C VAL A 95 -9.87 17.47 8.70
N GLU A 96 -9.72 16.36 9.42
CA GLU A 96 -8.43 15.75 9.70
C GLU A 96 -7.92 14.96 8.50
N THR A 97 -6.60 14.96 8.31
CA THR A 97 -5.96 14.13 7.30
C THR A 97 -5.66 12.76 7.89
N VAL A 98 -5.95 11.71 7.12
CA VAL A 98 -5.66 10.32 7.49
C VAL A 98 -4.45 9.81 6.74
N THR A 99 -3.66 8.97 7.39
CA THR A 99 -2.52 8.28 6.78
C THR A 99 -2.93 6.90 6.24
N GLU A 100 -2.05 6.27 5.47
CA GLU A 100 -2.29 4.92 4.96
C GLU A 100 -2.43 3.88 6.09
N LEU A 101 -1.74 4.08 7.22
CA LEU A 101 -1.83 3.18 8.36
C LEU A 101 -3.18 3.30 9.08
N ASP A 102 -3.73 4.51 9.16
CA ASP A 102 -5.05 4.74 9.75
C ASP A 102 -6.15 4.02 8.96
N VAL A 103 -6.04 4.04 7.62
CA VAL A 103 -6.96 3.32 6.73
C VAL A 103 -6.87 1.80 6.94
N ILE A 104 -5.67 1.25 7.10
CA ILE A 104 -5.49 -0.19 7.39
C ILE A 104 -6.08 -0.55 8.76
N ASN A 105 -5.87 0.31 9.76
CA ASN A 105 -6.42 0.11 11.10
C ASN A 105 -7.96 0.13 11.07
N VAL A 106 -8.57 1.09 10.39
CA VAL A 106 -10.03 1.16 10.22
C VAL A 106 -10.54 -0.07 9.47
N ALA A 107 -9.87 -0.53 8.41
CA ALA A 107 -10.26 -1.76 7.72
C ALA A 107 -10.25 -2.97 8.65
N GLN A 108 -9.28 -3.03 9.58
CA GLN A 108 -9.20 -4.06 10.60
C GLN A 108 -10.37 -3.99 11.59
N LEU A 109 -10.71 -2.80 12.10
CA LEU A 109 -11.88 -2.60 12.97
C LEU A 109 -13.17 -3.04 12.27
N ILE A 110 -13.39 -2.64 11.02
CA ILE A 110 -14.55 -3.05 10.22
C ILE A 110 -14.57 -4.58 10.06
N SER A 111 -13.41 -5.22 9.84
CA SER A 111 -13.33 -6.68 9.73
C SER A 111 -13.70 -7.41 11.03
N PHE A 112 -13.61 -6.74 12.18
CA PHE A 112 -14.05 -7.24 13.48
C PHE A 112 -15.52 -6.93 13.80
N GLY A 113 -16.25 -6.28 12.88
CA GLY A 113 -17.67 -5.96 13.03
C GLY A 113 -17.95 -4.60 13.68
N ASP A 114 -16.95 -3.72 13.76
CA ASP A 114 -17.15 -2.34 14.19
C ASP A 114 -17.98 -1.57 13.16
N ALA A 115 -19.18 -1.15 13.55
CA ALA A 115 -20.15 -0.45 12.69
C ALA A 115 -20.01 1.08 12.75
N ASP A 116 -19.21 1.61 13.67
CA ASP A 116 -19.01 3.06 13.84
C ASP A 116 -17.94 3.60 12.87
N ASN A 117 -17.32 2.71 12.10
CA ASN A 117 -16.21 3.01 11.21
C ASN A 117 -16.58 2.72 9.74
N MET A 118 -16.22 3.63 8.83
CA MET A 118 -16.43 3.43 7.40
C MET A 118 -15.28 3.99 6.55
N ILE A 119 -14.88 3.23 5.53
CA ILE A 119 -13.95 3.70 4.48
C ILE A 119 -14.76 4.06 3.24
N ILE A 120 -14.61 5.28 2.76
CA ILE A 120 -15.38 5.78 1.61
C ILE A 120 -14.45 5.97 0.41
N ASP A 121 -14.75 5.29 -0.70
CA ASP A 121 -14.17 5.63 -2.00
C ASP A 121 -15.06 6.67 -2.69
N ALA A 122 -14.60 7.92 -2.71
CA ALA A 122 -15.33 9.02 -3.31
C ALA A 122 -15.24 9.10 -4.85
N ARG A 123 -14.48 8.20 -5.50
CA ARG A 123 -14.31 8.24 -6.96
C ARG A 123 -15.59 7.86 -7.69
N THR A 124 -15.66 8.19 -8.98
CA THR A 124 -16.79 7.75 -9.82
C THR A 124 -16.80 6.23 -9.99
N LYS A 125 -17.99 5.65 -10.17
CA LYS A 125 -18.21 4.18 -10.22
C LYS A 125 -17.27 3.45 -11.19
N GLY A 126 -16.90 4.07 -12.31
CA GLY A 126 -15.98 3.47 -13.29
C GLY A 126 -14.57 3.26 -12.76
N TRP A 127 -14.09 4.14 -11.87
CA TRP A 127 -12.79 4.00 -11.21
C TRP A 127 -12.82 3.03 -10.05
N ALA A 128 -13.88 3.09 -9.23
CA ALA A 128 -14.11 2.16 -8.13
C ALA A 128 -14.10 0.69 -8.61
N LYS A 129 -14.74 0.40 -9.75
CA LYS A 129 -14.74 -0.94 -10.36
C LYS A 129 -13.35 -1.49 -10.73
N LYS A 130 -12.35 -0.63 -10.92
CA LYS A 130 -10.98 -1.07 -11.25
C LYS A 130 -10.19 -1.55 -10.03
N GLY A 131 -10.75 -1.39 -8.83
CA GLY A 131 -10.13 -1.78 -7.58
C GLY A 131 -10.39 -0.72 -6.52
N MET A 132 -10.76 -1.19 -5.33
CA MET A 132 -10.98 -0.40 -4.13
C MET A 132 -10.20 -1.02 -2.98
N ILE A 133 -9.97 -0.22 -1.95
CA ILE A 133 -9.47 -0.73 -0.68
C ILE A 133 -10.53 -1.74 -0.14
N PRO A 134 -10.12 -2.92 0.35
CA PRO A 134 -11.03 -3.84 1.02
C PRO A 134 -11.83 -3.14 2.13
N HIS A 135 -13.08 -3.55 2.32
CA HIS A 135 -14.03 -2.92 3.27
C HIS A 135 -14.50 -1.49 2.91
N ALA A 136 -14.02 -0.88 1.83
CA ALA A 136 -14.49 0.43 1.39
C ALA A 136 -15.85 0.37 0.66
N VAL A 137 -16.69 1.39 0.88
CA VAL A 137 -17.96 1.60 0.17
C VAL A 137 -17.79 2.73 -0.84
N ASN A 138 -18.28 2.55 -2.07
CA ASN A 138 -18.19 3.59 -3.09
C ASN A 138 -19.35 4.58 -2.97
N VAL A 139 -19.04 5.83 -2.62
CA VAL A 139 -19.99 6.95 -2.58
C VAL A 139 -19.42 8.10 -3.42
N PRO A 140 -19.76 8.20 -4.71
CA PRO A 140 -19.14 9.18 -5.60
C PRO A 140 -19.33 10.62 -5.14
N PHE A 141 -18.26 11.43 -5.14
CA PHE A 141 -18.29 12.86 -4.77
C PHE A 141 -19.29 13.67 -5.61
N THR A 142 -19.63 13.20 -6.81
CA THR A 142 -20.63 13.83 -7.69
C THR A 142 -22.05 13.74 -7.15
N LYS A 143 -22.29 12.91 -6.13
CA LYS A 143 -23.56 12.78 -5.40
C LYS A 143 -23.59 13.59 -4.11
N LEU A 144 -22.43 14.03 -3.61
CA LEU A 144 -22.26 14.75 -2.35
C LEU A 144 -21.48 16.04 -2.59
N ASN A 145 -22.03 16.93 -3.43
CA ASN A 145 -21.45 18.24 -3.66
C ASN A 145 -22.55 19.29 -3.79
N SER A 146 -22.17 20.57 -3.74
CA SER A 146 -23.10 21.69 -3.79
C SER A 146 -24.00 21.68 -5.04
N LYS A 147 -23.49 21.14 -6.16
CA LYS A 147 -24.26 21.01 -7.41
C LYS A 147 -25.30 19.89 -7.33
N ALA A 148 -24.98 18.78 -6.68
CA ALA A 148 -25.91 17.69 -6.43
C ALA A 148 -27.02 18.16 -5.47
N LEU A 149 -26.63 18.84 -4.39
CA LEU A 149 -27.56 19.41 -3.41
C LEU A 149 -28.52 20.42 -4.06
N ALA A 150 -28.01 21.33 -4.90
CA ALA A 150 -28.86 22.30 -5.60
C ALA A 150 -29.82 21.68 -6.62
N LYS A 151 -29.48 20.50 -7.16
CA LYS A 151 -30.31 19.82 -8.16
C LYS A 151 -31.41 18.97 -7.52
N ASP A 152 -31.07 18.25 -6.46
CA ASP A 152 -31.97 17.31 -5.79
C ASP A 152 -31.59 17.17 -4.31
N PRO A 153 -32.08 18.07 -3.45
CA PRO A 153 -31.74 18.07 -2.03
C PRO A 153 -32.18 16.80 -1.31
N MET A 154 -33.36 16.26 -1.65
CA MET A 154 -33.91 15.07 -1.01
C MET A 154 -33.02 13.84 -1.25
N ALA A 155 -32.56 13.65 -2.48
CA ALA A 155 -31.65 12.54 -2.80
C ALA A 155 -30.30 12.64 -2.07
N VAL A 156 -29.84 13.85 -1.74
CA VAL A 156 -28.61 14.05 -0.95
C VAL A 156 -28.86 13.70 0.52
N VAL A 157 -29.98 14.17 1.10
CA VAL A 157 -30.38 13.86 2.48
C VAL A 157 -30.61 12.36 2.66
N GLU A 158 -31.36 11.73 1.75
CA GLU A 158 -31.59 10.28 1.76
C GLU A 158 -30.26 9.52 1.74
N LEU A 159 -29.33 9.92 0.88
CA LEU A 159 -28.00 9.31 0.85
C LEU A 159 -27.25 9.51 2.17
N MET A 160 -27.36 10.68 2.81
CA MET A 160 -26.70 10.95 4.08
C MET A 160 -27.27 10.11 5.23
N VAL A 161 -28.59 10.01 5.31
CA VAL A 161 -29.29 9.19 6.31
C VAL A 161 -28.97 7.71 6.09
N GLU A 162 -29.12 7.20 4.87
CA GLU A 162 -28.96 5.78 4.58
C GLU A 162 -27.50 5.29 4.62
N LYS A 163 -26.53 6.12 4.22
CA LYS A 163 -25.12 5.70 4.10
C LYS A 163 -24.25 6.14 5.25
N PHE A 164 -24.50 7.32 5.82
CA PHE A 164 -23.69 7.86 6.90
C PHE A 164 -24.38 7.79 8.26
N GLY A 165 -25.64 7.35 8.32
CA GLY A 165 -26.39 7.27 9.59
C GLY A 165 -26.72 8.64 10.18
N VAL A 166 -26.73 9.68 9.35
CA VAL A 166 -27.12 11.04 9.74
C VAL A 166 -28.57 11.02 10.19
N LYS A 167 -28.87 11.70 11.29
CA LYS A 167 -30.22 11.88 11.82
C LYS A 167 -30.82 13.14 11.22
N ASP A 168 -32.00 12.99 10.63
CA ASP A 168 -32.79 14.14 10.18
C ASP A 168 -33.78 14.52 11.30
N LEU A 169 -33.56 15.68 11.89
CA LEU A 169 -34.40 16.29 12.92
C LEU A 169 -35.22 17.42 12.30
N ASP A 170 -36.18 17.06 11.44
CA ASP A 170 -37.10 17.98 10.76
C ASP A 170 -36.38 19.06 9.93
N GLY A 171 -35.40 18.66 9.12
CA GLY A 171 -34.61 19.53 8.25
C GLY A 171 -33.31 20.03 8.86
N VAL A 172 -33.00 19.62 10.09
CA VAL A 172 -31.68 19.79 10.72
C VAL A 172 -30.98 18.44 10.73
N LEU A 173 -29.81 18.37 10.08
CA LEU A 173 -29.00 17.16 10.00
C LEU A 173 -28.02 17.10 11.19
N ASP A 174 -28.04 16.00 11.93
CA ASP A 174 -27.14 15.68 13.07
C ASP A 174 -26.40 14.35 12.85
#